data_AF-A0A8X6YA53-F1
#
_entry.id   AF-A0A8X6YA53-F1
#
_cell.length_a   1.000
_cell.length_b   1.000
_cell.length_c   1.000
_cell.angle_alpha   90.00
_cell.angle_beta   90.00
_cell.angle_gamma   90.00
#
_symmetry.space_group_name_H-M   'P 1'
#
loop_
_entity.id
_entity.type
_entity.pdbx_description
1 polymer ?
#
loop_
_entity_poly.entity_id
_entity_poly.type
_entity_poly.pdbx_seq_one_letter_code
_entity_poly.pdbx_strand_id
1 'polypeptide(L)'
;MEDRNLVLTLQESVLREMQLANNYATRKTIHMRVLEKIAALLGISWIDIQELTKLTFVHPQCLKFLEELWNFETTDDEAHILEKILSRDYAKTNDIIKMIGILTKYVKDYNKIYQLFAVDGVLGSDLKKYTENLKFSFYGNEQLNNLEIHYRAVRNLYNNIPLSKNSFEIVYLTLYNLFEKYGVEMSRKPMTLEIDTKEFEKDYLESIGVEKFNKDFIQLLLKHRK
;
A
#
# COMPACT_ATOMS: atom_id res chain seq x y z
N MET A 1 -25.53 -19.93 8.54
CA MET A 1 -25.10 -20.69 7.34
C MET A 1 -23.65 -21.06 7.62
N GLU A 2 -23.31 -22.33 7.76
CA GLU A 2 -21.91 -22.72 8.07
C GLU A 2 -20.98 -22.23 6.96
N ASP A 3 -19.81 -21.69 7.32
CA ASP A 3 -18.81 -21.13 6.39
C ASP A 3 -18.48 -22.07 5.22
N ARG A 4 -18.58 -23.38 5.45
CA ARG A 4 -18.35 -24.42 4.44
C ARG A 4 -19.37 -24.40 3.29
N ASN A 5 -20.64 -24.12 3.59
CA ASN A 5 -21.69 -24.01 2.58
C ASN A 5 -21.50 -22.73 1.75
N LEU A 6 -21.09 -21.63 2.38
CA LEU A 6 -20.78 -20.39 1.68
C LEU A 6 -19.62 -20.56 0.70
N VAL A 7 -18.55 -21.23 1.11
CA VAL A 7 -17.37 -21.51 0.26
C VAL A 7 -17.75 -22.36 -0.95
N LEU A 8 -18.55 -23.42 -0.78
CA LEU A 8 -19.00 -24.27 -1.88
C LEU A 8 -19.89 -23.49 -2.86
N THR A 9 -20.84 -22.70 -2.35
CA THR A 9 -21.69 -21.84 -3.19
C THR A 9 -20.89 -20.80 -3.97
N LEU A 10 -19.83 -20.23 -3.36
CA LEU A 10 -18.92 -19.31 -4.03
C LEU A 10 -18.12 -19.99 -5.15
N GLN A 11 -17.58 -21.18 -4.89
CA GLN A 11 -16.80 -21.95 -5.86
C GLN A 11 -17.65 -22.36 -7.07
N GLU A 12 -18.88 -22.86 -6.84
CA GLU A 12 -19.84 -23.19 -7.90
C GLU A 12 -20.22 -21.96 -8.73
N SER A 13 -20.42 -20.81 -8.07
CA SER A 13 -20.72 -19.55 -8.76
C SER A 13 -19.57 -19.07 -9.64
N VAL A 14 -18.32 -19.20 -9.18
CA VAL A 14 -17.12 -18.89 -9.96
C VAL A 14 -17.00 -19.80 -11.18
N LEU A 15 -17.12 -21.12 -10.99
CA LEU A 15 -17.06 -22.11 -12.07
C LEU A 15 -18.11 -21.85 -13.15
N ARG A 16 -19.35 -21.57 -12.72
CA ARG A 16 -20.45 -21.25 -13.63
C ARG A 16 -20.17 -19.98 -14.44
N GLU A 17 -19.65 -18.93 -13.80
CA GLU A 17 -19.29 -17.70 -14.52
C GLU A 17 -18.12 -17.90 -15.49
N MET A 18 -17.14 -18.74 -15.14
CA MET A 18 -16.05 -19.10 -16.05
C MET A 18 -16.54 -19.85 -17.29
N GLN A 19 -17.55 -20.73 -17.15
CA GLN A 19 -18.15 -21.45 -18.27
C GLN A 19 -18.95 -20.54 -19.21
N LEU A 20 -19.53 -19.46 -18.68
CA LEU A 20 -20.31 -18.47 -19.44
C LEU A 20 -19.46 -17.35 -20.03
N ALA A 21 -18.16 -17.30 -19.71
CA ALA A 21 -17.27 -16.25 -20.13
C ALA A 21 -16.84 -16.42 -21.60
N ASN A 22 -16.80 -15.31 -22.33
CA ASN A 22 -16.22 -15.28 -23.67
C ASN A 22 -14.68 -15.13 -23.58
N ASN A 23 -14.02 -15.19 -24.73
CA ASN A 23 -12.55 -15.13 -24.84
C ASN A 23 -11.93 -13.81 -24.32
N TYR A 24 -12.75 -12.79 -24.04
CA TYR A 24 -12.31 -11.49 -23.52
C TYR A 24 -12.53 -11.35 -22.01
N ALA A 25 -13.16 -12.33 -21.35
CA ALA A 25 -13.42 -12.28 -19.93
C ALA A 25 -12.12 -12.43 -19.13
N THR A 26 -11.82 -11.43 -18.31
CA THR A 26 -10.68 -11.47 -17.39
C THR A 26 -11.08 -12.12 -16.08
N ARG A 27 -10.09 -12.57 -15.28
CA ARG A 27 -10.34 -13.03 -13.89
C ARG A 27 -11.09 -11.98 -13.06
N LYS A 28 -10.80 -10.70 -13.29
CA LYS A 28 -11.51 -9.57 -12.66
C LYS A 28 -12.97 -9.52 -13.09
N THR A 29 -13.28 -9.75 -14.36
CA THR A 29 -14.65 -9.83 -14.87
C THR A 29 -15.44 -10.94 -14.18
N ILE A 30 -14.85 -12.13 -14.05
CA ILE A 30 -15.48 -13.27 -13.35
C ILE A 30 -15.75 -12.94 -11.87
N HIS A 31 -14.75 -12.43 -11.15
CA HIS A 31 -14.91 -12.05 -9.74
C HIS A 31 -16.03 -11.01 -9.55
N MET A 32 -16.14 -10.01 -10.42
CA MET A 32 -17.18 -8.98 -10.32
C MET A 32 -18.57 -9.54 -10.56
N ARG A 33 -18.76 -10.44 -11.54
CA ARG A 33 -20.06 -11.09 -11.77
C ARG A 33 -20.50 -11.98 -10.60
N VAL A 34 -19.55 -12.65 -9.95
CA VAL A 34 -19.83 -13.44 -8.75
C VAL A 34 -20.21 -12.53 -7.58
N LEU A 35 -19.48 -11.42 -7.38
CA LEU A 35 -19.81 -10.41 -6.37
C LEU A 35 -21.20 -9.80 -6.58
N GLU A 36 -21.59 -9.53 -7.83
CA GLU A 36 -22.93 -9.00 -8.17
C GLU A 36 -24.05 -9.94 -7.72
N LYS A 37 -23.88 -11.24 -7.96
CA LYS A 37 -24.87 -12.26 -7.54
C LYS A 37 -24.96 -12.36 -6.02
N ILE A 38 -23.82 -12.35 -5.33
CA ILE A 38 -23.80 -12.40 -3.85
C ILE A 38 -24.50 -11.15 -3.30
N ALA A 39 -24.22 -9.98 -3.86
CA ALA A 39 -24.85 -8.73 -3.45
C ALA A 39 -26.36 -8.77 -3.63
N ALA A 40 -26.84 -9.28 -4.78
CA ALA A 40 -28.26 -9.47 -5.03
C ALA A 40 -28.91 -10.43 -4.02
N LEU A 41 -28.23 -11.52 -3.65
CA LEU A 41 -28.70 -12.47 -2.63
C LEU A 41 -28.77 -11.84 -1.23
N LEU A 42 -27.86 -10.91 -0.92
CA LEU A 42 -27.79 -10.24 0.38
C LEU A 42 -28.61 -8.93 0.43
N GLY A 43 -29.27 -8.54 -0.66
CA GLY A 43 -30.01 -7.28 -0.74
C GLY A 43 -29.12 -6.03 -0.70
N ILE A 44 -27.82 -6.18 -0.98
CA ILE A 44 -26.87 -5.07 -1.01
C ILE A 44 -26.89 -4.47 -2.41
N SER A 45 -27.02 -3.14 -2.52
CA SER A 45 -27.04 -2.49 -3.83
C SER A 45 -25.68 -2.65 -4.52
N TRP A 46 -25.70 -2.79 -5.86
CA TRP A 46 -24.47 -2.88 -6.63
C TRP A 46 -23.56 -1.65 -6.46
N ILE A 47 -24.16 -0.48 -6.25
CA ILE A 47 -23.47 0.78 -5.97
C ILE A 47 -22.68 0.65 -4.67
N ASP A 48 -23.28 0.10 -3.61
CA ASP A 48 -22.61 -0.07 -2.33
C ASP A 48 -21.42 -1.03 -2.45
N ILE A 49 -21.56 -2.14 -3.20
CA ILE A 49 -20.45 -3.06 -3.47
C ILE A 49 -19.31 -2.36 -4.21
N GLN A 50 -19.63 -1.58 -5.24
CA GLN A 50 -18.62 -0.81 -5.96
C GLN A 50 -17.92 0.21 -5.05
N GLU A 51 -18.65 0.85 -4.14
CA GLU A 51 -18.08 1.76 -3.15
C GLU A 51 -17.18 1.02 -2.14
N LEU A 52 -17.54 -0.19 -1.72
CA LEU A 52 -16.70 -1.03 -0.85
C LEU A 52 -15.33 -1.33 -1.48
N THR A 53 -15.26 -1.51 -2.81
CA THR A 53 -13.97 -1.75 -3.50
C THR A 53 -13.03 -0.55 -3.49
N LYS A 54 -13.54 0.65 -3.14
CA LYS A 54 -12.77 1.89 -3.05
C LYS A 54 -12.38 2.25 -1.61
N LEU A 55 -12.75 1.39 -0.65
CA LEU A 55 -12.41 1.58 0.73
C LEU A 55 -11.00 1.07 1.01
N THR A 56 -10.28 1.83 1.82
CA THR A 56 -8.94 1.51 2.30
C THR A 56 -9.04 1.24 3.79
N PHE A 57 -8.54 0.09 4.22
CA PHE A 57 -8.36 -0.20 5.64
C PHE A 57 -7.27 0.73 6.17
N VAL A 58 -7.54 1.43 7.27
CA VAL A 58 -6.56 2.29 7.92
C VAL A 58 -6.00 1.53 9.11
N HIS A 59 -4.73 1.16 9.05
CA HIS A 59 -4.12 0.37 10.12
C HIS A 59 -4.21 1.13 11.47
N PRO A 60 -4.49 0.47 12.62
CA PRO A 60 -4.66 1.13 13.92
C PRO A 60 -3.47 2.00 14.35
N GLN A 61 -2.26 1.63 13.93
CA GLN A 61 -1.06 2.44 14.19
C GLN A 61 -1.02 3.74 13.37
N CYS A 62 -1.59 3.76 12.15
CA CYS A 62 -1.84 5.01 11.42
C CYS A 62 -2.83 5.88 12.16
N LEU A 63 -3.90 5.27 12.71
CA LEU A 63 -4.91 6.00 13.49
C LEU A 63 -4.27 6.69 14.69
N LYS A 64 -3.39 5.99 15.44
CA LYS A 64 -2.63 6.60 16.53
C LYS A 64 -1.79 7.80 16.07
N PHE A 65 -1.10 7.69 14.94
CA PHE A 65 -0.37 8.82 14.37
C PHE A 65 -1.30 9.99 14.06
N LEU A 66 -2.50 9.74 13.54
CA LEU A 66 -3.50 10.77 13.25
C LEU A 66 -4.07 11.41 14.53
N GLU A 67 -4.30 10.63 15.58
CA GLU A 67 -4.75 11.13 16.89
C GLU A 67 -3.76 12.11 17.51
N GLU A 68 -2.45 11.85 17.37
CA GLU A 68 -1.40 12.77 17.83
C GLU A 68 -1.49 14.16 17.16
N LEU A 69 -2.06 14.21 15.94
CA LEU A 69 -2.22 15.44 15.16
C LEU A 69 -3.50 16.21 15.48
N TRP A 70 -4.44 15.64 16.25
CA TRP A 70 -5.62 16.39 16.71
C TRP A 70 -5.23 17.59 17.57
N ASN A 71 -4.00 17.60 18.09
CA ASN A 71 -3.44 18.75 18.81
C ASN A 71 -3.10 19.94 17.90
N PHE A 72 -3.33 19.87 16.59
CA PHE A 72 -3.11 20.97 15.65
C PHE A 72 -4.32 21.91 15.55
N GLU A 73 -4.05 23.18 15.28
CA GLU A 73 -5.09 24.15 14.92
C GLU A 73 -5.54 23.91 13.47
N THR A 74 -6.57 23.09 13.29
CA THR A 74 -7.20 22.80 11.99
C THR A 74 -8.44 23.66 11.76
N THR A 75 -8.80 23.90 10.50
CA THR A 75 -10.13 24.48 10.20
C THR A 75 -11.25 23.48 10.49
N ASP A 76 -12.49 23.95 10.62
CA ASP A 76 -13.66 23.08 10.86
C ASP A 76 -13.81 21.99 9.78
N ASP A 77 -13.54 22.32 8.51
CA ASP A 77 -13.58 21.37 7.40
C ASP A 77 -12.52 20.27 7.53
N GLU A 78 -11.32 20.65 7.98
CA GLU A 78 -10.20 19.72 8.15
C GLU A 78 -10.42 18.82 9.38
N ALA A 79 -10.91 19.39 10.48
CA ALA A 79 -11.34 18.65 11.66
C ALA A 79 -12.40 17.61 11.30
N HIS A 80 -13.41 18.00 10.51
CA HIS A 80 -14.47 17.08 10.07
C HIS A 80 -13.93 15.90 9.25
N ILE A 81 -12.95 16.12 8.38
CA ILE A 81 -12.31 15.05 7.60
C ILE A 81 -11.55 14.10 8.52
N LEU A 82 -10.77 14.63 9.48
CA LEU A 82 -10.02 13.82 10.44
C LEU A 82 -10.96 13.00 11.33
N GLU A 83 -12.01 13.61 11.89
CA GLU A 83 -13.06 12.93 12.66
C GLU A 83 -13.70 11.78 11.87
N LYS A 84 -14.00 12.02 10.59
CA LYS A 84 -14.60 11.00 9.71
C LYS A 84 -13.68 9.80 9.47
N ILE A 85 -12.37 10.01 9.43
CA ILE A 85 -11.39 8.92 9.26
C ILE A 85 -11.20 8.18 10.57
N LEU A 86 -11.06 8.90 11.69
CA LEU A 86 -10.83 8.31 13.01
C LEU A 86 -12.03 7.53 13.54
N SER A 87 -13.25 7.87 13.11
CA SER A 87 -14.49 7.17 13.50
C SER A 87 -14.76 5.87 12.73
N ARG A 88 -13.90 5.45 11.80
CA ARG A 88 -14.17 4.31 10.90
C ARG A 88 -12.95 3.41 10.73
N ASP A 89 -13.17 2.10 10.68
CA ASP A 89 -12.13 1.12 10.34
C ASP A 89 -11.66 1.25 8.87
N TYR A 90 -12.53 1.75 8.00
CA TYR A 90 -12.28 1.91 6.58
C TYR A 90 -12.63 3.33 6.11
N ALA A 91 -11.77 3.91 5.28
CA ALA A 91 -11.95 5.23 4.71
C ALA A 91 -11.96 5.16 3.17
N LYS A 92 -12.72 6.05 2.53
CA LYS A 92 -12.67 6.20 1.07
C LYS A 92 -11.31 6.78 0.67
N THR A 93 -10.76 6.33 -0.45
CA THR A 93 -9.50 6.87 -0.98
C THR A 93 -9.50 8.40 -1.09
N ASN A 94 -10.63 9.02 -1.47
CA ASN A 94 -10.74 10.48 -1.55
C ASN A 94 -10.63 11.17 -0.17
N ASP A 95 -11.19 10.56 0.88
CA ASP A 95 -11.07 11.09 2.24
C ASP A 95 -9.61 10.98 2.71
N ILE A 96 -8.95 9.86 2.40
CA ILE A 96 -7.51 9.69 2.67
C ILE A 96 -6.69 10.74 1.93
N ILE A 97 -6.88 10.95 0.62
CA ILE A 97 -6.14 11.96 -0.16
C ILE A 97 -6.27 13.35 0.47
N LYS A 98 -7.48 13.73 0.91
CA LYS A 98 -7.70 15.00 1.61
C LYS A 98 -6.94 15.06 2.92
N MET A 99 -6.98 13.98 3.72
CA MET A 99 -6.17 13.86 4.92
C MET A 99 -4.69 14.05 4.60
N ILE A 100 -4.14 13.45 3.54
CA ILE A 100 -2.74 13.70 3.16
C ILE A 100 -2.48 15.17 2.88
N GLY A 101 -3.40 15.82 2.15
CA GLY A 101 -3.33 17.26 1.93
C GLY A 101 -3.25 18.05 3.23
N ILE A 102 -4.07 17.68 4.23
CA ILE A 102 -4.02 18.27 5.58
C ILE A 102 -2.66 17.99 6.23
N LEU A 103 -2.21 16.73 6.25
CA LEU A 103 -0.92 16.33 6.83
C LEU A 103 0.24 17.14 6.26
N THR A 104 0.28 17.36 4.95
CA THR A 104 1.34 18.12 4.28
C THR A 104 1.38 19.60 4.66
N LYS A 105 0.29 20.17 5.18
CA LYS A 105 0.25 21.56 5.67
C LYS A 105 0.80 21.67 7.09
N TYR A 106 0.51 20.69 7.94
CA TYR A 106 0.76 20.77 9.39
C TYR A 106 2.01 20.01 9.85
N VAL A 107 2.37 18.93 9.17
CA VAL A 107 3.55 18.13 9.51
C VAL A 107 4.76 18.66 8.74
N LYS A 108 5.59 19.44 9.43
CA LYS A 108 6.85 19.97 8.88
C LYS A 108 7.90 18.87 8.62
N ASP A 109 7.74 17.73 9.26
CA ASP A 109 8.57 16.55 9.06
C ASP A 109 8.04 15.72 7.89
N TYR A 110 8.47 16.06 6.67
CA TYR A 110 8.08 15.34 5.45
C TYR A 110 8.51 13.87 5.47
N ASN A 111 9.50 13.47 6.28
CA ASN A 111 9.86 12.06 6.40
C ASN A 111 8.77 11.26 7.09
N LYS A 112 8.09 11.81 8.10
CA LYS A 112 6.91 11.14 8.70
C LYS A 112 5.79 10.95 7.69
N ILE A 113 5.59 11.92 6.80
CA ILE A 113 4.63 11.82 5.70
C ILE A 113 5.07 10.71 4.72
N TYR A 114 6.34 10.68 4.31
CA TYR A 114 6.85 9.65 3.39
C TYR A 114 6.85 8.24 4.00
N GLN A 115 7.15 8.12 5.29
CA GLN A 115 6.99 6.89 6.07
C GLN A 115 5.53 6.45 6.08
N LEU A 116 4.60 7.39 6.34
CA LEU A 116 3.19 7.06 6.41
C LEU A 116 2.72 6.33 5.13
N PHE A 117 3.14 6.89 4.00
CA PHE A 117 2.81 6.38 2.68
C PHE A 117 3.73 5.27 2.16
N ALA A 118 4.79 4.93 2.90
CA ALA A 118 5.84 4.02 2.47
C ALA A 118 6.23 4.31 1.03
N VAL A 119 6.66 5.54 0.78
CA VAL A 119 7.00 6.04 -0.55
C VAL A 119 8.22 5.27 -1.05
N ASP A 120 7.97 4.13 -1.68
CA ASP A 120 9.01 3.45 -2.43
C ASP A 120 9.30 4.31 -3.67
N GLY A 121 10.58 4.48 -3.98
CA GLY A 121 11.00 5.25 -5.16
C GLY A 121 10.54 4.63 -6.49
N VAL A 122 9.81 3.52 -6.47
CA VAL A 122 9.36 2.73 -7.63
C VAL A 122 7.96 3.14 -8.07
N LEU A 123 7.05 3.45 -7.14
CA LEU A 123 5.64 3.71 -7.45
C LEU A 123 5.35 5.15 -7.91
N GLY A 124 6.35 6.05 -7.86
CA GLY A 124 6.28 7.40 -8.45
C GLY A 124 5.21 8.32 -7.83
N SER A 125 5.15 9.57 -8.30
CA SER A 125 4.34 10.69 -7.76
C SER A 125 2.80 10.51 -7.70
N ASP A 126 2.28 9.30 -7.88
CA ASP A 126 0.86 8.99 -7.79
C ASP A 126 0.43 8.78 -6.33
N LEU A 127 -0.07 9.86 -5.74
CA LEU A 127 -0.62 9.90 -4.39
C LEU A 127 -1.67 8.81 -4.15
N LYS A 128 -2.47 8.43 -5.16
CA LYS A 128 -3.52 7.43 -5.01
C LYS A 128 -2.94 6.05 -4.71
N LYS A 129 -1.90 5.64 -5.44
CA LYS A 129 -1.19 4.37 -5.16
C LYS A 129 -0.58 4.37 -3.77
N TYR A 130 0.00 5.49 -3.36
CA TYR A 130 0.55 5.64 -2.02
C TYR A 130 -0.48 5.51 -0.90
N THR A 131 -1.71 5.98 -1.12
CA THR A 131 -2.80 5.83 -0.14
C THR A 131 -3.19 4.36 0.07
N GLU A 132 -3.07 3.53 -0.96
CA GLU A 132 -3.39 2.10 -0.87
C GLU A 132 -2.43 1.35 0.07
N ASN A 133 -1.29 1.93 0.42
CA ASN A 133 -0.29 1.33 1.30
C ASN A 133 -0.66 1.43 2.78
N LEU A 134 -1.64 2.27 3.15
CA LEU A 134 -2.11 2.43 4.53
C LEU A 134 -2.78 1.18 5.10
N LYS A 135 -3.22 0.26 4.21
CA LYS A 135 -3.77 -1.04 4.61
C LYS A 135 -2.72 -1.99 5.17
N PHE A 136 -1.45 -1.75 4.86
CA PHE A 136 -0.33 -2.56 5.33
C PHE A 136 0.19 -2.03 6.65
N SER A 137 0.50 -2.95 7.57
CA SER A 137 0.95 -2.59 8.91
C SER A 137 2.32 -1.90 8.92
N PHE A 138 2.59 -1.09 9.96
CA PHE A 138 3.89 -0.41 10.14
C PHE A 138 4.94 -1.34 10.74
N TYR A 139 4.54 -2.17 11.69
CA TYR A 139 5.41 -3.08 12.45
C TYR A 139 4.68 -4.41 12.70
N GLY A 140 5.36 -5.56 12.69
CA GLY A 140 4.71 -6.82 13.11
C GLY A 140 5.41 -8.12 12.70
N ASN A 141 4.96 -9.22 13.31
CA ASN A 141 5.64 -10.52 13.32
C ASN A 141 4.87 -11.63 12.57
N GLU A 142 3.87 -11.28 11.76
CA GLU A 142 3.00 -12.27 11.10
C GLU A 142 3.50 -12.69 9.71
N GLN A 143 2.87 -13.73 9.14
CA GLN A 143 3.18 -14.23 7.79
C GLN A 143 2.60 -13.28 6.75
N LEU A 144 3.45 -12.37 6.28
CA LEU A 144 3.05 -11.23 5.47
C LEU A 144 3.12 -11.57 3.98
N ASN A 145 2.19 -10.98 3.23
CA ASN A 145 2.35 -10.93 1.78
C ASN A 145 3.61 -10.11 1.42
N ASN A 146 4.18 -10.38 0.25
CA ASN A 146 5.43 -9.74 -0.19
C ASN A 146 5.34 -8.20 -0.22
N LEU A 147 4.20 -7.63 -0.60
CA LEU A 147 4.03 -6.17 -0.65
C LEU A 147 4.13 -5.54 0.73
N GLU A 148 3.56 -6.16 1.75
CA GLU A 148 3.62 -5.64 3.12
C GLU A 148 5.03 -5.66 3.70
N ILE A 149 5.80 -6.72 3.44
CA ILE A 149 7.22 -6.81 3.85
C ILE A 149 8.02 -5.67 3.22
N HIS A 150 7.81 -5.42 1.93
CA HIS A 150 8.43 -4.32 1.20
C HIS A 150 8.08 -2.95 1.81
N TYR A 151 6.79 -2.65 2.03
CA TYR A 151 6.40 -1.35 2.60
C TYR A 151 6.96 -1.11 4.00
N ARG A 152 7.08 -2.17 4.80
CA ARG A 152 7.70 -2.10 6.13
C ARG A 152 9.20 -1.85 6.05
N ALA A 153 9.89 -2.53 5.13
CA ALA A 153 11.31 -2.30 4.89
C ALA A 153 11.58 -0.84 4.49
N VAL A 154 10.77 -0.30 3.56
CA VAL A 154 10.84 1.10 3.14
C VAL A 154 10.59 2.04 4.33
N ARG A 155 9.54 1.81 5.14
CA ARG A 155 9.26 2.58 6.36
C ARG A 155 10.42 2.57 7.35
N ASN A 156 11.04 1.41 7.58
CA ASN A 156 12.19 1.27 8.46
C ASN A 156 13.40 2.05 7.95
N LEU A 157 13.69 2.01 6.65
CA LEU A 157 14.78 2.79 6.07
C LEU A 157 14.60 4.29 6.35
N TYR A 158 13.39 4.82 6.19
CA TYR A 158 13.14 6.24 6.48
C TYR A 158 13.38 6.63 7.94
N ASN A 159 13.30 5.69 8.91
CA ASN A 159 13.66 5.96 10.30
C ASN A 159 15.18 6.05 10.50
N ASN A 160 15.94 5.32 9.68
CA ASN A 160 17.40 5.25 9.76
C ASN A 160 18.11 6.35 8.96
N ILE A 161 17.38 7.08 8.11
CA ILE A 161 17.98 8.11 7.25
C ILE A 161 17.97 9.48 7.96
N PRO A 162 19.13 10.16 8.06
CA PRO A 162 19.21 11.48 8.67
C PRO A 162 18.31 12.51 7.96
N LEU A 163 17.58 13.30 8.75
CA LEU A 163 16.67 14.36 8.28
C LEU A 163 17.33 15.40 7.36
N SER A 164 18.65 15.63 7.51
CA SER A 164 19.39 16.57 6.67
C SER A 164 19.62 16.06 5.25
N LYS A 165 19.38 14.77 5.00
CA LYS A 165 19.50 14.15 3.69
C LYS A 165 18.09 13.88 3.17
N ASN A 166 17.85 14.20 1.90
CA ASN A 166 16.57 13.92 1.25
C ASN A 166 16.32 12.40 1.31
N SER A 167 15.50 11.95 2.27
CA SER A 167 15.38 10.53 2.59
C SER A 167 14.68 9.78 1.47
N PHE A 168 13.79 10.45 0.74
CA PHE A 168 13.21 9.91 -0.48
C PHE A 168 14.28 9.61 -1.53
N GLU A 169 15.20 10.55 -1.80
CA GLU A 169 16.28 10.33 -2.78
C GLU A 169 17.22 9.19 -2.36
N ILE A 170 17.52 9.05 -1.06
CA ILE A 170 18.35 7.94 -0.56
C ILE A 170 17.66 6.60 -0.72
N VAL A 171 16.39 6.48 -0.29
CA VAL A 171 15.62 5.25 -0.47
C VAL A 171 15.49 4.93 -1.97
N TYR A 172 15.22 5.94 -2.80
CA TYR A 172 15.09 5.75 -4.25
C TYR A 172 16.42 5.28 -4.87
N LEU A 173 17.54 5.90 -4.53
CA LEU A 173 18.87 5.48 -5.01
C LEU A 173 19.23 4.07 -4.53
N THR A 174 18.92 3.73 -3.27
CA THR A 174 19.13 2.39 -2.71
C THR A 174 18.35 1.34 -3.51
N LEU A 175 17.06 1.59 -3.78
CA LEU A 175 16.23 0.70 -4.58
C LEU A 175 16.72 0.60 -6.02
N TYR A 176 17.11 1.72 -6.62
CA TYR A 176 17.70 1.76 -7.97
C TYR A 176 18.95 0.88 -8.06
N ASN A 177 19.89 1.03 -7.12
CA ASN A 177 21.13 0.24 -7.09
C ASN A 177 20.86 -1.26 -6.87
N LEU A 178 19.90 -1.61 -5.99
CA LEU A 178 19.46 -2.99 -5.81
C LEU A 178 18.90 -3.56 -7.12
N PHE A 179 18.07 -2.81 -7.82
CA PHE A 179 17.44 -3.23 -9.07
C PHE A 179 18.48 -3.42 -10.18
N GLU A 180 19.39 -2.45 -10.34
CA GLU A 180 20.52 -2.51 -11.27
C GLU A 180 21.40 -3.74 -11.00
N LYS A 181 21.73 -4.02 -9.72
CA LYS A 181 22.51 -5.20 -9.30
C LYS A 181 21.87 -6.53 -9.73
N TYR A 182 20.54 -6.60 -9.73
CA TYR A 182 19.79 -7.79 -10.18
C TYR A 182 19.35 -7.70 -11.66
N GLY A 183 19.82 -6.70 -12.41
CA GLY A 183 19.61 -6.54 -13.84
C GLY A 183 18.23 -5.99 -14.24
N VAL A 184 17.49 -5.39 -13.31
CA VAL A 184 16.20 -4.75 -13.62
C VAL A 184 16.44 -3.37 -14.20
N GLU A 185 15.91 -3.13 -15.40
CA GLU A 185 16.00 -1.82 -16.03
C GLU A 185 15.04 -0.83 -15.36
N MET A 186 15.58 0.32 -14.96
CA MET A 186 14.85 1.42 -14.33
C MET A 186 14.90 2.64 -15.26
N SER A 187 13.77 3.34 -15.36
CA SER A 187 13.59 4.43 -16.32
C SER A 187 14.55 5.61 -16.13
N ARG A 188 15.01 5.86 -14.91
CA ARG A 188 15.97 6.93 -14.61
C ARG A 188 16.68 6.71 -13.28
N LYS A 189 18.00 6.94 -13.26
CA LYS A 189 18.76 7.05 -12.02
C LYS A 189 18.43 8.36 -11.29
N PRO A 190 18.10 8.35 -9.99
CA PRO A 190 17.92 9.58 -9.23
C PRO A 190 19.17 10.46 -9.33
N MET A 191 18.95 11.78 -9.45
CA MET A 191 20.06 12.72 -9.65
C MET A 191 20.77 13.01 -8.33
N THR A 192 22.10 12.95 -8.37
CA THR A 192 23.01 13.67 -7.47
C THR A 192 22.85 13.40 -5.98
N LEU A 193 23.33 12.24 -5.54
CA LEU A 193 23.91 12.09 -4.21
C LEU A 193 25.11 11.14 -4.34
N GLU A 194 26.34 11.63 -4.17
CA GLU A 194 27.51 10.78 -3.89
C GLU A 194 27.38 10.24 -2.46
N ILE A 195 26.34 9.42 -2.25
CA ILE A 195 26.11 8.75 -0.98
C ILE A 195 26.35 7.28 -1.22
N ASP A 196 27.28 6.71 -0.46
CA ASP A 196 27.42 5.26 -0.39
C ASP A 196 26.16 4.68 0.26
N THR A 197 25.36 3.95 -0.53
CA THR A 197 24.11 3.35 -0.07
C THR A 197 24.31 1.94 0.49
N LYS A 198 25.52 1.40 0.54
CA LYS A 198 25.75 -0.01 0.92
C LYS A 198 25.20 -0.39 2.29
N GLU A 199 25.32 0.51 3.27
CA GLU A 199 24.75 0.31 4.60
C GLU A 199 23.22 0.26 4.55
N PHE A 200 22.59 1.17 3.79
CA PHE A 200 21.12 1.18 3.61
C PHE A 200 20.61 0.00 2.78
N GLU A 201 21.37 -0.46 1.79
CA GLU A 201 21.04 -1.68 1.03
C GLU A 201 21.06 -2.91 1.94
N LYS A 202 22.05 -2.98 2.84
CA LYS A 202 22.12 -4.02 3.86
C LYS A 202 20.92 -3.92 4.81
N ASP A 203 20.63 -2.75 5.36
CA ASP A 203 19.47 -2.51 6.23
C ASP A 203 18.15 -2.89 5.54
N TYR A 204 18.02 -2.59 4.24
CA TYR A 204 16.86 -2.98 3.45
C TYR A 204 16.76 -4.50 3.36
N LEU A 205 17.85 -5.17 2.97
CA LEU A 205 17.91 -6.64 2.86
C LEU A 205 17.74 -7.37 4.21
N GLU A 206 18.11 -6.73 5.31
CA GLU A 206 17.88 -7.24 6.67
C GLU A 206 16.44 -7.01 7.13
N SER A 207 15.87 -5.83 6.86
CA SER A 207 14.50 -5.48 7.27
C SER A 207 13.42 -6.29 6.56
N ILE A 208 13.72 -6.82 5.37
CA ILE A 208 12.84 -7.75 4.66
C ILE A 208 12.85 -9.17 5.26
N GLY A 209 13.84 -9.49 6.12
CA GLY A 209 13.79 -10.46 7.23
C GLY A 209 13.42 -11.92 6.96
N VAL A 210 13.04 -12.29 5.74
CA VAL A 210 12.45 -13.59 5.43
C VAL A 210 13.10 -14.15 4.17
N GLU A 211 13.79 -15.29 4.31
CA GLU A 211 14.45 -15.97 3.19
C GLU A 211 13.50 -16.19 2.01
N LYS A 212 12.24 -16.52 2.28
CA LYS A 212 11.17 -16.64 1.28
C LYS A 212 10.88 -15.33 0.56
N PHE A 213 10.75 -14.22 1.28
CA PHE A 213 10.56 -12.92 0.64
C PHE A 213 11.78 -12.55 -0.20
N ASN A 214 13.00 -12.74 0.32
CA ASN A 214 14.23 -12.46 -0.42
C ASN A 214 14.25 -13.25 -1.73
N LYS A 215 13.89 -14.54 -1.67
CA LYS A 215 13.79 -15.38 -2.85
C LYS A 215 12.71 -14.88 -3.82
N ASP A 216 11.50 -14.59 -3.34
CA ASP A 216 10.38 -14.15 -4.18
C ASP A 216 10.63 -12.75 -4.76
N PHE A 217 11.24 -11.85 -4.01
CA PHE A 217 11.63 -10.51 -4.41
C PHE A 217 12.77 -10.57 -5.43
N ILE A 218 13.84 -11.35 -5.18
CA ILE A 218 14.90 -11.57 -6.17
C ILE A 218 14.32 -12.19 -7.44
N GLN A 219 13.41 -13.16 -7.33
CA GLN A 219 12.72 -13.72 -8.50
C GLN A 219 11.88 -12.68 -9.24
N LEU A 220 11.18 -11.81 -8.51
CA LEU A 220 10.42 -10.70 -9.09
C LEU A 220 11.37 -9.77 -9.86
N LEU A 221 12.50 -9.38 -9.26
CA LEU A 221 13.51 -8.57 -9.92
C LEU A 221 14.02 -9.27 -11.19
N LEU A 222 14.46 -10.52 -11.09
CA LEU A 222 14.97 -11.27 -12.24
C LEU A 222 13.93 -11.43 -13.37
N LYS A 223 12.62 -11.46 -13.07
CA LYS A 223 11.55 -11.50 -14.07
C LYS A 223 11.44 -10.20 -14.88
N HIS A 224 11.86 -9.08 -14.31
CA HIS A 224 11.83 -7.75 -14.93
C HIS A 224 13.15 -7.37 -15.63
N ARG A 225 14.08 -8.31 -15.78
CA ARG A 225 15.38 -8.18 -16.46
C ARG A 225 15.29 -8.03 -18.00
N LYS A 226 14.22 -7.44 -18.52
CA LYS A 226 14.01 -7.31 -19.97
C LYS A 226 15.09 -6.46 -20.62
#